data_AF-A0A7L4BMR4-F1
#
_entry.id   AF-A0A7L4BMR4-F1
#
_cell.length_a   1.000
_cell.length_b   1.000
_cell.length_c   1.000
_cell.angle_alpha   90.00
_cell.angle_beta   90.00
_cell.angle_gamma   90.00
#
_symmetry.space_group_name_H-M   'P 1'
#
loop_
_entity.id
_entity.type
_entity.pdbx_description
1 polymer ?
#
loop_
_entity_poly.entity_id
_entity_poly.type
_entity_poly.pdbx_seq_one_letter_code
_entity_poly.pdbx_strand_id
1 'polypeptide(L)'
;SKVYVLGGLVDESIHKMLTLQRAQEQSLQTARLPIREYMVKAVNTKNYHSEILAINQVFDVLSTYYETRSWPSALKAGVSSGKGYVLPDAVKE
;
A
#
# COMPACT_ATOMS: atom_id res chain seq x y z
N SER A 1 -5.91 6.45 21.34
CA SER A 1 -5.42 5.17 20.78
C SER A 1 -6.30 4.79 19.59
N LYS A 2 -5.74 4.24 18.50
CA LYS A 2 -6.52 3.76 17.34
C LYS A 2 -6.21 2.28 17.10
N VAL A 3 -7.21 1.52 16.68
CA VAL A 3 -7.05 0.14 16.22
C VAL A 3 -7.15 0.15 14.70
N TYR A 4 -6.15 -0.44 14.03
CA TYR A 4 -6.13 -0.57 12.58
C TYR A 4 -6.52 -2.00 12.19
N VAL A 5 -7.38 -2.13 11.19
CA VAL A 5 -7.85 -3.43 10.67
C VAL A 5 -7.26 -3.65 9.29
N LEU A 6 -6.61 -4.79 9.09
CA LEU A 6 -6.11 -5.24 7.79
C LEU A 6 -7.03 -6.35 7.27
N GLY A 7 -7.41 -6.27 5.98
CA GLY A 7 -8.19 -7.32 5.34
C GLY A 7 -7.36 -8.59 5.18
N GLY A 8 -7.74 -9.67 5.88
CA GLY A 8 -7.11 -10.98 5.80
C GLY A 8 -7.50 -11.77 4.54
N LEU A 9 -7.41 -11.15 3.35
CA LEU A 9 -7.84 -11.75 2.08
C LEU A 9 -6.68 -11.81 1.09
N VAL A 10 -6.48 -12.98 0.48
CA VAL A 10 -5.56 -13.18 -0.64
C VAL A 10 -6.40 -13.56 -1.86
N ASP A 11 -6.66 -12.59 -2.73
CA ASP A 11 -7.56 -12.75 -3.88
C ASP A 11 -7.00 -12.20 -5.19
N GLU A 12 -5.71 -11.85 -5.23
CA GLU A 12 -5.06 -11.21 -6.39
C GLU A 12 -5.79 -9.95 -6.90
N SER A 13 -6.54 -9.26 -6.01
CA SER A 13 -7.39 -8.09 -6.35
C SER A 13 -8.55 -8.40 -7.31
N ILE A 14 -9.04 -9.64 -7.32
CA ILE A 14 -10.24 -10.05 -8.08
C ILE A 14 -11.48 -9.33 -7.54
N HIS A 15 -11.68 -9.30 -6.21
CA HIS A 15 -12.86 -8.69 -5.59
C HIS A 15 -12.60 -7.24 -5.20
N LYS A 16 -12.67 -6.34 -6.19
CA LYS A 16 -12.47 -4.91 -5.97
C LYS A 16 -13.46 -4.34 -4.96
N MET A 17 -12.98 -3.46 -4.08
CA MET A 17 -13.76 -2.73 -3.08
C MET A 17 -14.44 -3.56 -1.98
N LEU A 18 -14.25 -4.88 -1.92
CA LEU A 18 -14.94 -5.74 -0.95
C LEU A 18 -14.74 -5.30 0.51
N THR A 19 -13.49 -5.02 0.92
CA THR A 19 -13.19 -4.59 2.29
C THR A 19 -13.66 -3.16 2.57
N LEU A 20 -13.64 -2.28 1.56
CA LEU A 20 -14.16 -0.93 1.66
C LEU A 20 -15.68 -0.94 1.88
N GLN A 21 -16.40 -1.73 1.09
CA GLN A 21 -17.86 -1.88 1.23
C GLN A 21 -18.24 -2.43 2.60
N ARG A 22 -17.59 -3.51 3.05
CA ARG A 22 -17.86 -4.06 4.39
C ARG A 22 -17.57 -3.08 5.53
N ALA A 23 -16.52 -2.27 5.40
CA ALA A 23 -16.23 -1.22 6.39
C ALA A 23 -17.31 -0.12 6.38
N GLN A 24 -17.80 0.28 5.20
CA GLN A 24 -18.87 1.28 5.05
C GLN A 24 -20.21 0.78 5.61
N GLU A 25 -20.58 -0.47 5.35
CA GLU A 25 -21.78 -1.11 5.92
C GLU A 25 -21.77 -1.10 7.45
N GLN A 26 -20.58 -1.21 8.05
CA GLN A 26 -20.38 -1.14 9.50
C GLN A 26 -20.08 0.27 10.00
N SER A 27 -20.16 1.29 9.14
CA SER A 27 -19.87 2.70 9.47
C SER A 27 -18.46 2.91 10.07
N LEU A 28 -17.48 2.11 9.62
CA LEU A 28 -16.09 2.21 10.03
C LEU A 28 -15.33 3.23 9.18
N GLN A 29 -14.41 3.96 9.82
CA GLN A 29 -13.50 4.85 9.11
C GLN A 29 -12.51 4.06 8.27
N THR A 30 -12.25 4.52 7.05
CA THR A 30 -11.30 3.89 6.13
C THR A 30 -10.20 4.86 5.74
N ALA A 31 -9.03 4.32 5.42
CA ALA A 31 -7.88 5.07 4.93
C ALA A 31 -7.08 4.20 3.96
N ARG A 32 -6.27 4.83 3.11
CA ARG A 32 -5.30 4.16 2.23
C ARG A 32 -3.88 4.57 2.59
N LEU A 33 -2.91 3.71 2.27
CA LEU A 33 -1.51 4.09 2.30
C LEU A 33 -1.24 5.21 1.29
N PRO A 34 -0.32 6.15 1.58
CA PRO A 34 -0.10 7.33 0.75
C PRO A 34 0.83 7.02 -0.44
N ILE A 35 0.58 5.92 -1.17
CA ILE A 35 1.39 5.51 -2.33
C ILE A 35 1.34 6.59 -3.41
N ARG A 36 0.16 7.16 -3.69
CA ARG A 36 -0.03 8.19 -4.73
C ARG A 36 0.68 9.50 -4.41
N GLU A 37 0.85 9.79 -3.12
CA GLU A 37 1.44 11.03 -2.63
C GLU A 37 2.98 10.96 -2.64
N TYR A 38 3.56 9.78 -2.45
CA TYR A 38 5.00 9.61 -2.27
C TYR A 38 5.70 8.81 -3.36
N MET A 39 4.97 8.12 -4.25
CA MET A 39 5.55 7.24 -5.27
C MET A 39 5.04 7.58 -6.66
N VAL A 40 5.88 7.31 -7.66
CA VAL A 40 5.60 7.49 -9.08
C VAL A 40 5.52 6.15 -9.79
N LYS A 41 4.80 6.11 -10.90
CA LYS A 41 4.72 4.93 -11.76
C LYS A 41 6.08 4.69 -12.44
N ALA A 42 6.71 3.56 -12.15
CA ALA A 42 7.88 3.09 -12.87
C ALA A 42 7.46 2.54 -14.23
N VAL A 43 8.28 2.81 -15.26
CA VAL A 43 8.16 2.11 -16.54
C VAL A 43 8.57 0.66 -16.31
N ASN A 44 7.68 -0.28 -16.66
CA ASN A 44 7.97 -1.70 -16.54
C ASN A 44 7.43 -2.47 -17.75
N THR A 45 8.05 -3.61 -18.05
CA THR A 45 7.74 -4.44 -19.22
C THR A 45 6.31 -4.97 -19.26
N LYS A 46 5.63 -5.01 -18.10
CA LYS A 46 4.27 -5.54 -17.95
C LYS A 46 3.20 -4.45 -17.96
N ASN A 47 3.58 -3.17 -18.03
CA ASN A 47 2.71 -2.01 -17.81
C ASN A 47 1.75 -2.19 -16.62
N TYR A 48 2.26 -2.79 -15.54
CA TYR A 48 1.49 -3.15 -14.36
C TYR A 48 1.79 -2.21 -13.21
N HIS A 49 0.75 -1.60 -12.65
CA HIS A 49 0.83 -0.67 -11.51
C HIS A 49 -0.28 -0.99 -10.53
N SER A 50 0.07 -1.44 -9.32
CA SER A 50 -0.91 -1.79 -8.30
C SER A 50 -0.61 -1.12 -6.97
N GLU A 51 -1.63 -0.43 -6.45
CA GLU A 51 -1.64 0.13 -5.10
C GLU A 51 -2.11 -0.89 -4.05
N ILE A 52 -2.59 -2.06 -4.50
CA ILE A 52 -3.04 -3.13 -3.61
C ILE A 52 -1.83 -3.98 -3.22
N LEU A 53 -1.53 -3.99 -1.92
CA LEU A 53 -0.40 -4.70 -1.34
C LEU A 53 -0.86 -5.99 -0.64
N ALA A 54 0.04 -6.95 -0.52
CA ALA A 54 -0.19 -8.13 0.30
C ALA A 54 -0.26 -7.75 1.79
N ILE A 55 -0.85 -8.61 2.61
CA ILE A 55 -1.07 -8.34 4.05
C ILE A 55 0.26 -8.04 4.76
N ASN A 56 1.28 -8.86 4.53
CA ASN A 56 2.62 -8.68 5.12
C ASN A 56 3.24 -7.35 4.66
N GLN A 57 3.09 -6.99 3.38
CA GLN A 57 3.60 -5.72 2.85
C GLN A 57 2.95 -4.52 3.55
N VAL A 58 1.64 -4.55 3.78
CA VAL A 58 0.96 -3.47 4.54
C VAL A 58 1.47 -3.42 5.97
N PHE A 59 1.66 -4.58 6.61
CA PHE A 59 2.21 -4.65 7.96
C PHE A 59 3.62 -4.05 8.04
N ASP A 60 4.50 -4.39 7.08
CA ASP A 60 5.86 -3.86 7.00
C ASP A 60 5.87 -2.33 6.84
N VAL A 61 4.97 -1.77 6.01
CA VAL A 61 4.80 -0.30 5.89
C VAL A 61 4.39 0.30 7.25
N LEU A 62 3.38 -0.27 7.90
CA LEU A 62 2.86 0.30 9.15
C LEU A 62 3.87 0.20 10.30
N SER A 63 4.57 -0.92 10.42
CA SER A 63 5.63 -1.11 11.43
C SER A 63 6.79 -0.15 11.20
N THR A 64 7.28 -0.06 9.96
CA THR A 64 8.37 0.85 9.60
C THR A 64 7.97 2.32 9.82
N TYR A 65 6.73 2.71 9.49
CA TYR A 65 6.26 4.06 9.77
C TYR A 65 6.16 4.34 11.27
N TYR A 66 5.74 3.37 12.07
CA TYR A 66 5.68 3.51 13.51
C TYR A 66 7.06 3.80 14.12
N GLU A 67 8.11 3.14 13.63
CA GLU A 67 9.49 3.31 14.06
C GLU A 67 10.12 4.60 13.53
N THR A 68 9.97 4.88 12.25
CA THR A 68 10.73 5.93 11.55
C THR A 68 9.98 7.25 11.39
N ARG A 69 8.65 7.24 11.48
CA ARG A 69 7.75 8.36 11.15
C ARG A 69 7.94 8.91 9.73
N SER A 70 8.50 8.09 8.83
CA SER A 70 8.84 8.48 7.45
C SER A 70 8.07 7.64 6.44
N TRP A 71 7.19 8.27 5.67
CA TRP A 71 6.47 7.59 4.60
C TRP A 71 7.38 7.06 3.49
N PRO A 72 8.42 7.79 3.02
CA PRO A 72 9.38 7.23 2.06
C PRO A 72 10.03 5.94 2.57
N SER A 73 10.51 5.93 3.82
CA SER A 73 11.13 4.75 4.43
C SER A 73 10.14 3.60 4.56
N ALA A 74 8.93 3.89 5.02
CA ALA A 74 7.87 2.90 5.19
C ALA A 74 7.40 2.29 3.88
N LEU A 75 7.15 3.11 2.86
CA LEU A 75 6.73 2.63 1.54
C LEU A 75 7.85 1.85 0.85
N LYS A 76 9.13 2.23 1.03
CA LYS A 76 10.27 1.44 0.54
C LYS A 76 10.32 0.04 1.15
N ALA A 77 9.89 -0.13 2.40
CA ALA A 77 9.91 -1.42 3.07
C ALA A 77 8.84 -2.39 2.53
N GLY A 78 7.62 -1.91 2.23
CA GLY A 78 6.52 -2.79 1.82
C GLY A 78 6.14 -2.77 0.34
N VAL A 79 6.44 -1.70 -0.41
CA VAL A 79 6.11 -1.61 -1.84
C VAL A 79 7.26 -2.17 -2.66
N SER A 80 7.10 -3.40 -3.14
CA SER A 80 8.11 -4.03 -4.00
C SER A 80 8.11 -3.46 -5.42
N SER A 81 9.24 -3.54 -6.11
CA SER A 81 9.40 -3.07 -7.51
C SER A 81 8.40 -3.71 -8.48
N GLY A 82 7.96 -4.94 -8.22
CA GLY A 82 6.93 -5.64 -9.00
C GLY A 82 5.54 -5.01 -8.94
N LYS A 83 5.29 -4.06 -8.02
CA LYS A 83 4.03 -3.29 -7.95
C LYS A 83 4.00 -2.13 -8.93
N GLY A 84 5.11 -1.82 -9.60
CA GLY A 84 5.21 -0.74 -10.57
C GLY A 84 5.29 0.66 -9.97
N TYR A 85 5.38 0.81 -8.64
CA TYR A 85 5.56 2.10 -7.98
C TYR A 85 6.95 2.19 -7.38
N VAL A 86 7.61 3.33 -7.58
CA VAL A 86 8.95 3.63 -7.04
C VAL A 86 8.96 5.02 -6.40
N LEU A 87 9.86 5.24 -5.45
CA LEU A 87 10.09 6.59 -4.93
C LEU A 87 10.71 7.48 -6.02
N PRO A 88 10.38 8.78 -6.08
CA PRO A 88 10.92 9.70 -7.09
C PRO A 88 12.45 9.70 -7.18
N ASP A 89 13.15 9.61 -6.05
CA ASP A 89 14.61 9.64 -6.01
C ASP A 89 15.26 8.37 -6.59
N ALA A 90 14.52 7.25 -6.64
CA ALA A 90 15.00 6.00 -7.22
C ALA A 90 14.90 5.96 -8.75
N VAL A 91 14.34 7.00 -9.39
CA VAL A 91 14.23 7.11 -10.86
C VAL A 91 15.44 7.85 -11.46
N LYS A 92 16.31 8.43 -10.62
CA LYS A 92 17.45 9.25 -11.05
C LYS A 92 18.77 8.48 -11.24
N GLU A 93 18.75 7.16 -11.14
CA GLU A 93 19.89 6.27 -11.45
C GLU A 93 19.65 5.51 -12.76
#